data_AF-A0A7W1FQR8-F1
#
_entry.id   AF-A0A7W1FQR8-F1
#
_cell.length_a   1.000
_cell.length_b   1.000
_cell.length_c   1.000
_cell.angle_alpha   90.00
_cell.angle_beta   90.00
_cell.angle_gamma   90.00
#
_symmetry.space_group_name_H-M   'P 1'
#
loop_
_entity.id
_entity.type
_entity.pdbx_description
1 polymer ?
#
loop_
_entity_poly.entity_id
_entity_poly.type
_entity_poly.pdbx_seq_one_letter_code
_entity_poly.pdbx_strand_id
1 'polypeptide(L)'
;MGAARRDPSVGEASATALDTLKQPPFPPTDVALFDPGVYSEAPPLVPATQNPSGETAMRNKLKSLLEKRFGVGSTQVSEGLATYDAASTKSIVPSARLRATLVSLKGTVGEPAIMGALDGTYGKVYFGTPPCPCDPVAQVFLPSGSAKLEIVFNKKYQYEDFRLLAPVMAHEVLHRDLLGGKKEGAVVASIQSLVYAQFVLETPSLATSGTALARDNNTELMARINSRDATGKLRLFTSTSGSGANCCGIFPRGAFVPDFAALFEPLGDSNNPGSSFLKQMVRNVVGSGVTLPQTVDFDDNTLLLLDSNQKVFTNAQLVRLATILKLDTSPQAATAQHRTQEATTAEQPVPSSQEIFGAE
;
A
#
# COMPACT_ATOMS: atom_id res chain seq x y z
N MET A 1 1.16 -45.31 9.75
CA MET A 1 0.44 -44.06 9.40
C MET A 1 0.15 -43.30 10.68
N GLY A 2 1.03 -42.35 11.05
CA GLY A 2 0.84 -41.52 12.24
C GLY A 2 -0.06 -40.33 11.88
N ALA A 3 -1.21 -40.22 12.53
CA ALA A 3 -2.06 -39.04 12.41
C ALA A 3 -1.32 -37.84 13.01
N ALA A 4 -0.97 -36.86 12.17
CA ALA A 4 -0.41 -35.60 12.62
C ALA A 4 -1.44 -34.91 13.52
N ARG A 5 -1.10 -34.72 14.80
CA ARG A 5 -1.88 -33.88 15.73
C ARG A 5 -1.87 -32.45 15.17
N ARG A 6 -3.03 -31.98 14.69
CA ARG A 6 -3.21 -30.55 14.36
C ARG A 6 -3.07 -29.76 15.65
N ASP A 7 -2.17 -28.78 15.66
CA ASP A 7 -2.02 -27.84 16.76
C ASP A 7 -3.25 -26.92 16.77
N PRO A 8 -4.12 -26.99 17.80
CA PRO A 8 -5.34 -26.19 17.86
C PRO A 8 -5.07 -24.67 17.92
N SER A 9 -3.87 -24.25 18.33
CA SER A 9 -3.51 -22.83 18.49
C SER A 9 -3.51 -22.04 17.17
N VAL A 10 -3.24 -22.69 16.04
CA VAL A 10 -3.22 -22.05 14.71
C VAL A 10 -4.64 -21.75 14.21
N GLY A 11 -5.62 -22.59 14.56
CA GLY A 11 -7.02 -22.41 14.16
C GLY A 11 -7.71 -21.26 14.89
N GLU A 12 -7.50 -21.16 16.21
CA GLU A 12 -8.11 -20.10 17.04
C GLU A 12 -7.54 -18.72 16.71
N ALA A 13 -6.22 -18.58 16.54
CA ALA A 13 -5.59 -17.33 16.14
C ALA A 13 -6.12 -16.80 14.80
N SER A 14 -6.47 -17.70 13.87
CA SER A 14 -7.05 -17.32 12.57
C SER A 14 -8.50 -16.84 12.68
N ALA A 15 -9.28 -17.36 13.62
CA ALA A 15 -10.67 -16.95 13.84
C ALA A 15 -10.73 -15.54 14.44
N THR A 16 -9.92 -15.27 15.47
CA THR A 16 -9.83 -13.93 16.09
C THR A 16 -9.36 -12.87 15.10
N ALA A 17 -8.39 -13.19 14.25
CA ALA A 17 -7.91 -12.25 13.22
C ALA A 17 -9.00 -11.93 12.19
N LEU A 18 -9.78 -12.93 11.77
CA LEU A 18 -10.90 -12.72 10.85
C LEU A 18 -11.96 -11.81 11.47
N ASP A 19 -12.35 -12.06 12.73
CA ASP A 19 -13.37 -11.25 13.40
C ASP A 19 -12.90 -9.81 13.63
N THR A 20 -11.60 -9.60 13.84
CA THR A 20 -10.99 -8.27 13.86
C THR A 20 -11.17 -7.55 12.51
N LEU A 21 -10.91 -8.22 11.39
CA LEU A 21 -11.00 -7.62 10.05
C LEU A 21 -12.43 -7.30 9.59
N LYS A 22 -13.44 -7.98 10.15
CA LYS A 22 -14.87 -7.69 9.90
C LYS A 22 -15.35 -6.40 10.56
N GLN A 23 -14.58 -5.84 11.49
CA GLN A 23 -14.91 -4.57 12.13
C GLN A 23 -14.82 -3.42 11.12
N PRO A 24 -15.40 -2.25 11.46
CA PRO A 24 -15.22 -1.03 10.68
C PRO A 24 -13.74 -0.69 10.45
N PRO A 25 -13.44 0.22 9.50
CA PRO A 25 -12.11 0.81 9.34
C PRO A 25 -11.44 1.17 10.66
N PHE A 26 -10.18 0.77 10.80
CA PHE A 26 -9.41 0.96 12.02
C PHE A 26 -8.90 2.39 12.10
N PRO A 27 -9.26 3.19 13.13
CA PRO A 27 -8.71 4.53 13.32
C PRO A 27 -7.23 4.45 13.73
N PRO A 28 -6.40 5.45 13.39
CA PRO A 28 -5.04 5.50 13.88
C PRO A 28 -5.02 5.89 15.36
N THR A 29 -4.13 5.24 16.12
CA THR A 29 -3.79 5.66 17.50
C THR A 29 -2.61 6.64 17.52
N ASP A 30 -1.92 6.81 16.39
CA ASP A 30 -0.80 7.73 16.20
C ASP A 30 -0.87 8.34 14.80
N VAL A 31 -1.46 9.54 14.70
CA VAL A 31 -1.61 10.25 13.42
C VAL A 31 -0.27 10.69 12.82
N ALA A 32 0.82 10.73 13.61
CA ALA A 32 2.13 11.13 13.11
C ALA A 32 2.76 10.13 12.14
N LEU A 33 2.19 8.92 12.02
CA LEU A 33 2.60 7.91 11.05
C LEU A 33 2.00 8.11 9.65
N PHE A 34 1.09 9.06 9.47
CA PHE A 34 0.32 9.24 8.23
C PHE A 34 0.48 10.64 7.63
N ASP A 35 0.03 10.82 6.39
CA ASP A 35 0.17 12.05 5.63
C ASP A 35 -0.70 13.18 6.20
N PRO A 36 -0.18 14.42 6.35
CA PRO A 36 -0.96 15.55 6.87
C PRO A 36 -2.11 16.00 5.95
N GLY A 37 -2.09 15.61 4.66
CA GLY A 37 -3.21 15.79 3.73
C GLY A 37 -4.43 14.94 4.07
N VAL A 38 -4.24 13.84 4.83
CA VAL A 38 -5.34 13.01 5.35
C VAL A 38 -5.66 13.37 6.80
N TYR A 39 -4.65 13.63 7.63
CA TYR A 39 -4.78 13.98 9.04
C TYR A 39 -4.09 15.31 9.32
N SER A 40 -4.85 16.40 9.38
CA SER A 40 -4.30 17.77 9.54
C SER A 40 -3.48 17.99 10.82
N GLU A 41 -3.69 17.16 11.85
CA GLU A 41 -2.92 17.19 13.11
C GLU A 41 -1.53 16.52 12.98
N ALA A 42 -1.27 15.78 11.91
CA ALA A 42 0.01 15.13 11.69
C ALA A 42 1.12 16.17 11.40
N PRO A 43 2.36 15.94 11.85
CA PRO A 43 3.45 16.89 11.65
C PRO A 43 3.79 17.04 10.15
N PRO A 44 4.52 18.08 9.74
CA PRO A 44 4.98 18.22 8.35
C PRO A 44 5.78 16.99 7.88
N LEU A 45 5.72 16.69 6.58
CA LEU A 45 6.51 15.63 5.97
C LEU A 45 7.98 16.03 5.89
N VAL A 46 8.88 15.18 6.38
CA VAL A 46 10.32 15.41 6.35
C VAL A 46 11.01 14.19 5.72
N PRO A 47 11.70 14.31 4.57
CA PRO A 47 12.47 13.22 3.98
C PRO A 47 13.57 12.72 4.91
N ALA A 48 14.07 11.50 4.67
CA ALA A 48 15.18 10.95 5.43
C ALA A 48 16.39 11.91 5.47
N THR A 49 16.96 12.07 6.66
CA THR A 49 18.21 12.82 6.87
C THR A 49 19.34 12.20 6.05
N GLN A 50 20.34 13.02 5.69
CA GLN A 50 21.48 12.57 4.91
C GLN A 50 22.14 11.34 5.54
N ASN A 51 22.16 10.25 4.78
CA ASN A 51 22.80 8.99 5.17
C ASN A 51 23.39 8.35 3.91
N PRO A 52 24.46 8.93 3.33
CA PRO A 52 25.12 8.32 2.20
C PRO A 52 25.66 6.95 2.61
N SER A 53 25.37 5.94 1.80
CA SER A 53 25.92 4.61 2.01
C SER A 53 26.60 4.18 0.72
N GLY A 54 27.88 3.78 0.84
CA GLY A 54 28.65 3.29 -0.30
C GLY A 54 28.11 1.97 -0.84
N GLU A 55 28.64 1.56 -2.00
CA GLU A 55 28.19 0.37 -2.73
C GLU A 55 28.30 -0.91 -1.88
N THR A 56 29.41 -1.11 -1.17
CA THR A 56 29.61 -2.27 -0.29
C THR A 56 28.58 -2.32 0.84
N ALA A 57 28.26 -1.18 1.45
CA ALA A 57 27.26 -1.10 2.51
C ALA A 57 25.86 -1.44 1.98
N MET A 58 25.48 -0.94 0.80
CA MET A 58 24.18 -1.29 0.18
C MET A 58 24.10 -2.74 -0.23
N ARG A 59 25.17 -3.28 -0.82
CA ARG A 59 25.25 -4.69 -1.17
C ARG A 59 25.06 -5.59 0.06
N ASN A 60 25.70 -5.24 1.19
CA ASN A 60 25.56 -6.01 2.43
C ASN A 60 24.15 -5.91 3.02
N LYS A 61 23.52 -4.72 3.02
CA LYS A 61 22.11 -4.59 3.47
C LYS A 61 21.16 -5.41 2.59
N LEU A 62 21.37 -5.40 1.26
CA LEU A 62 20.61 -6.24 0.34
C LEU A 62 20.83 -7.74 0.63
N LYS A 63 22.09 -8.16 0.80
CA LYS A 63 22.42 -9.55 1.16
C LYS A 63 21.67 -9.99 2.42
N SER A 64 21.74 -9.22 3.50
CA SER A 64 21.06 -9.54 4.75
C SER A 64 19.54 -9.66 4.59
N LEU A 65 18.93 -8.79 3.77
CA LEU A 65 17.50 -8.90 3.44
C LEU A 65 17.20 -10.23 2.71
N LEU A 66 17.96 -10.54 1.65
CA LEU A 66 17.73 -11.75 0.87
C LEU A 66 17.97 -13.02 1.69
N GLU A 67 19.02 -13.03 2.53
CA GLU A 67 19.30 -14.16 3.44
C GLU A 67 18.20 -14.36 4.48
N LYS A 68 17.61 -13.27 4.98
CA LYS A 68 16.44 -13.34 5.85
C LYS A 68 15.23 -13.97 5.14
N ARG A 69 15.04 -13.67 3.85
CA ARG A 69 13.88 -14.14 3.07
C ARG A 69 14.03 -15.58 2.58
N PHE A 70 15.23 -15.96 2.13
CA PHE A 70 15.47 -17.22 1.42
C PHE A 70 16.40 -18.20 2.15
N GLY A 71 17.02 -17.78 3.26
CA GLY A 71 18.05 -18.54 3.96
C GLY A 71 19.45 -18.23 3.44
N VAL A 72 20.42 -18.33 4.35
CA VAL A 72 21.85 -18.10 4.08
C VAL A 72 22.35 -19.06 3.00
N GLY A 73 23.03 -18.52 2.00
CA GLY A 73 23.66 -19.32 0.93
C GLY A 73 22.70 -19.92 -0.10
N SER A 74 21.40 -19.60 -0.04
CA SER A 74 20.42 -20.03 -1.05
C SER A 74 20.74 -19.48 -2.45
N THR A 75 20.34 -20.20 -3.50
CA THR A 75 20.50 -19.78 -4.90
C THR A 75 19.85 -18.43 -5.16
N GLN A 76 18.72 -18.13 -4.51
CA GLN A 76 18.01 -16.86 -4.65
C GLN A 76 18.85 -15.68 -4.13
N VAL A 77 19.64 -15.89 -3.06
CA VAL A 77 20.56 -14.86 -2.55
C VAL A 77 21.68 -14.60 -3.55
N SER A 78 22.31 -15.65 -4.08
CA SER A 78 23.42 -15.49 -5.04
C SER A 78 22.94 -14.89 -6.37
N GLU A 79 21.79 -15.30 -6.88
CA GLU A 79 21.15 -14.70 -8.06
C GLU A 79 20.85 -13.22 -7.86
N GLY A 80 20.24 -12.85 -6.72
CA GLY A 80 19.92 -11.45 -6.43
C GLY A 80 21.19 -10.59 -6.39
N LEU A 81 22.23 -11.07 -5.68
CA LEU A 81 23.50 -10.36 -5.63
C LEU A 81 24.19 -10.29 -7.00
N ALA A 82 24.09 -11.33 -7.83
CA ALA A 82 24.60 -11.31 -9.20
C ALA A 82 23.87 -10.26 -10.06
N THR A 83 22.54 -10.14 -9.96
CA THR A 83 21.78 -9.08 -10.62
C THR A 83 22.22 -7.70 -10.15
N TYR A 84 22.44 -7.50 -8.85
CA TYR A 84 22.91 -6.23 -8.27
C TYR A 84 24.32 -5.85 -8.77
N ASP A 85 25.21 -6.83 -8.88
CA ASP A 85 26.63 -6.63 -9.23
C ASP A 85 26.85 -6.53 -10.76
N ALA A 86 25.91 -7.01 -11.58
CA ALA A 86 26.04 -7.10 -13.03
C ALA A 86 26.31 -5.72 -13.69
N ALA A 87 27.24 -5.71 -14.66
CA ALA A 87 27.61 -4.51 -15.40
C ALA A 87 26.41 -3.90 -16.17
N SER A 88 25.55 -4.75 -16.74
CA SER A 88 24.31 -4.32 -17.41
C SER A 88 23.36 -3.60 -16.44
N THR A 89 23.12 -4.17 -15.26
CA THR A 89 22.32 -3.53 -14.20
C THR A 89 22.94 -2.22 -13.75
N LYS A 90 24.26 -2.16 -13.56
CA LYS A 90 24.97 -0.93 -13.17
C LYS A 90 24.87 0.17 -14.24
N SER A 91 24.83 -0.20 -15.51
CA SER A 91 24.66 0.75 -16.61
C SER A 91 23.27 1.39 -16.60
N ILE A 92 22.22 0.60 -16.36
CA ILE A 92 20.83 1.10 -16.33
C ILE A 92 20.52 1.77 -14.99
N VAL A 93 21.01 1.22 -13.88
CA VAL A 93 20.75 1.70 -12.51
C VAL A 93 22.09 2.01 -11.81
N PRO A 94 22.71 3.18 -12.05
CA PRO A 94 24.05 3.47 -11.54
C PRO A 94 24.12 3.68 -10.02
N SER A 95 23.01 4.06 -9.38
CA SER A 95 22.95 4.22 -7.92
C SER A 95 22.92 2.86 -7.22
N ALA A 96 23.90 2.59 -6.36
CA ALA A 96 23.92 1.38 -5.52
C ALA A 96 22.64 1.21 -4.69
N ARG A 97 22.05 2.32 -4.23
CA ARG A 97 20.79 2.28 -3.48
C ARG A 97 19.61 1.86 -4.36
N LEU A 98 19.49 2.43 -5.56
CA LEU A 98 18.41 2.05 -6.49
C LEU A 98 18.58 0.63 -7.03
N ARG A 99 19.82 0.13 -7.17
CA ARG A 99 20.05 -1.30 -7.44
C ARG A 99 19.57 -2.17 -6.29
N ALA A 100 19.89 -1.80 -5.05
CA ALA A 100 19.38 -2.51 -3.88
C ALA A 100 17.84 -2.46 -3.83
N THR A 101 17.24 -1.29 -4.10
CA THR A 101 15.79 -1.11 -4.25
C THR A 101 15.21 -2.08 -5.26
N LEU A 102 15.72 -2.10 -6.49
CA LEU A 102 15.22 -2.98 -7.55
C LEU A 102 15.33 -4.46 -7.15
N VAL A 103 16.51 -4.92 -6.75
CA VAL A 103 16.74 -6.33 -6.45
C VAL A 103 16.02 -6.79 -5.18
N SER A 104 15.73 -5.89 -4.25
CA SER A 104 14.97 -6.20 -3.04
C SER A 104 13.54 -6.70 -3.30
N LEU A 105 13.02 -6.48 -4.51
CA LEU A 105 11.73 -6.99 -4.95
C LEU A 105 11.71 -8.52 -5.11
N LYS A 106 12.86 -9.20 -5.17
CA LYS A 106 12.93 -10.67 -5.34
C LYS A 106 12.23 -11.40 -4.20
N GLY A 107 11.17 -12.15 -4.48
CA GLY A 107 10.30 -12.83 -3.50
C GLY A 107 9.10 -12.00 -3.04
N THR A 108 8.86 -10.84 -3.63
CA THR A 108 7.66 -10.02 -3.41
C THR A 108 6.69 -10.16 -4.59
N VAL A 109 5.47 -9.65 -4.46
CA VAL A 109 4.53 -9.59 -5.59
C VAL A 109 5.07 -8.73 -6.74
N GLY A 110 5.96 -7.77 -6.43
CA GLY A 110 6.63 -6.88 -7.37
C GLY A 110 7.91 -7.45 -8.00
N GLU A 111 8.29 -8.71 -7.72
CA GLU A 111 9.50 -9.33 -8.32
C GLU A 111 9.61 -9.16 -9.86
N PRO A 112 8.51 -9.27 -10.66
CA PRO A 112 8.58 -9.07 -12.11
C PRO A 112 9.16 -7.73 -12.56
N ALA A 113 9.12 -6.68 -11.72
CA ALA A 113 9.72 -5.39 -12.05
C ALA A 113 11.24 -5.44 -12.18
N ILE A 114 11.92 -6.43 -11.59
CA ILE A 114 13.37 -6.61 -11.79
C ILE A 114 13.68 -6.79 -13.27
N MET A 115 12.94 -7.67 -13.94
CA MET A 115 13.12 -7.90 -15.37
C MET A 115 12.55 -6.73 -16.19
N GLY A 116 11.40 -6.17 -15.78
CA GLY A 116 10.79 -5.03 -16.48
C GLY A 116 11.69 -3.79 -16.52
N ALA A 117 12.46 -3.53 -15.47
CA ALA A 117 13.43 -2.43 -15.44
C ALA A 117 14.64 -2.67 -16.37
N LEU A 118 14.95 -3.94 -16.66
CA LEU A 118 16.19 -4.36 -17.34
C LEU A 118 15.95 -4.92 -18.76
N ASP A 119 14.70 -4.91 -19.25
CA ASP A 119 14.32 -5.50 -20.54
C ASP A 119 14.71 -4.65 -21.77
N GLY A 120 15.30 -3.49 -21.55
CA GLY A 120 15.76 -2.56 -22.58
C GLY A 120 14.83 -1.37 -22.86
N THR A 121 13.64 -1.34 -22.25
CA THR A 121 12.68 -0.21 -22.35
C THR A 121 13.22 1.06 -21.73
N TYR A 122 13.84 0.91 -20.57
CA TYR A 122 14.45 2.03 -19.86
C TYR A 122 15.92 2.16 -20.24
N GLY A 123 16.34 3.39 -20.53
CA GLY A 123 17.74 3.75 -20.71
C GLY A 123 18.46 3.96 -19.38
N LYS A 124 17.73 4.45 -18.36
CA LYS A 124 18.31 4.82 -17.07
C LYS A 124 17.29 4.85 -15.94
N VAL A 125 17.75 4.53 -14.73
CA VAL A 125 17.05 4.68 -13.45
C VAL A 125 17.98 5.37 -12.44
N TYR A 126 17.63 6.56 -11.97
CA TYR A 126 18.55 7.40 -11.20
C TYR A 126 17.83 8.38 -10.26
N PHE A 127 18.58 9.00 -9.34
CA PHE A 127 18.09 10.11 -8.54
C PHE A 127 18.30 11.44 -9.26
N GLY A 128 17.25 12.26 -9.38
CA GLY A 128 17.27 13.55 -10.07
C GLY A 128 16.06 14.40 -9.70
N THR A 129 15.75 15.41 -10.53
CA THR A 129 14.53 16.20 -10.40
C THR A 129 13.51 15.66 -11.40
N PRO A 130 12.36 15.14 -10.96
CA PRO A 130 11.30 14.75 -11.86
C PRO A 130 10.81 15.93 -12.71
N PRO A 131 10.51 15.74 -14.01
CA PRO A 131 9.97 16.80 -14.86
C PRO A 131 8.65 17.42 -14.38
N CYS A 132 7.79 16.65 -13.70
CA CYS A 132 6.52 17.16 -13.18
C CYS A 132 6.74 18.15 -12.04
N PRO A 133 6.11 19.34 -12.06
CA PRO A 133 6.16 20.28 -10.93
C PRO A 133 5.36 19.80 -9.70
N CYS A 134 4.61 18.69 -9.84
CA CYS A 134 3.87 18.03 -8.76
C CYS A 134 4.76 17.34 -7.72
N ASP A 135 6.09 17.40 -7.89
CA ASP A 135 7.09 16.92 -6.93
C ASP A 135 6.92 15.44 -6.51
N PRO A 136 6.74 14.51 -7.49
CA PRO A 136 6.43 13.10 -7.21
C PRO A 136 7.64 12.38 -6.59
N VAL A 137 7.41 11.18 -6.04
CA VAL A 137 8.50 10.32 -5.51
C VAL A 137 9.40 9.82 -6.63
N ALA A 138 8.82 9.39 -7.73
CA ALA A 138 9.50 9.07 -8.97
C ALA A 138 8.61 9.42 -10.16
N GLN A 139 9.18 9.37 -11.36
CA GLN A 139 8.45 9.59 -12.59
C GLN A 139 9.12 8.87 -13.75
N VAL A 140 8.31 8.22 -14.59
CA VAL A 140 8.70 7.82 -15.94
C VAL A 140 8.56 8.99 -16.92
N PHE A 141 9.60 9.23 -17.73
CA PHE A 141 9.57 10.23 -18.78
C PHE A 141 10.45 9.82 -19.98
N LEU A 142 10.27 10.50 -21.12
CA LEU A 142 11.11 10.34 -22.30
C LEU A 142 12.05 11.56 -22.42
N PRO A 143 13.36 11.42 -22.17
CA PRO A 143 14.30 12.50 -22.37
C PRO A 143 14.33 12.97 -23.84
N SER A 144 14.57 14.27 -24.06
CA SER A 144 14.69 14.82 -25.41
C SER A 144 15.82 14.12 -26.18
N GLY A 145 15.51 13.64 -27.39
CA GLY A 145 16.46 12.93 -28.25
C GLY A 145 16.74 11.47 -27.83
N SER A 146 16.11 10.96 -26.78
CA SER A 146 16.19 9.55 -26.39
C SER A 146 15.13 8.73 -27.12
N ALA A 147 15.48 7.48 -27.46
CA ALA A 147 14.51 6.47 -27.89
C ALA A 147 14.00 5.59 -26.73
N LYS A 148 14.52 5.80 -25.52
CA LYS A 148 14.22 5.00 -24.34
C LYS A 148 13.68 5.87 -23.21
N LEU A 149 12.72 5.32 -22.48
CA LEU A 149 12.19 5.93 -21.27
C LEU A 149 13.27 5.97 -20.18
N GLU A 150 13.11 6.87 -19.22
CA GLU A 150 13.91 6.92 -18.01
C GLU A 150 13.00 6.96 -16.79
N ILE A 151 13.44 6.35 -15.69
CA ILE A 151 12.80 6.47 -14.38
C ILE A 151 13.65 7.39 -13.52
N VAL A 152 13.13 8.56 -13.17
CA VAL A 152 13.81 9.50 -12.27
C VAL A 152 13.15 9.44 -10.89
N PHE A 153 13.89 8.97 -9.90
CA PHE A 153 13.53 9.12 -8.49
C PHE A 153 13.89 10.51 -8.01
N ASN A 154 12.99 11.13 -7.26
CA ASN A 154 13.23 12.46 -6.74
C ASN A 154 14.39 12.46 -5.74
N LYS A 155 15.37 13.31 -6.00
CA LYS A 155 16.62 13.40 -5.25
C LYS A 155 16.39 13.72 -3.77
N LYS A 156 15.26 14.32 -3.38
CA LYS A 156 14.90 14.52 -1.97
C LYS A 156 14.78 13.20 -1.19
N TYR A 157 14.45 12.10 -1.86
CA TYR A 157 14.33 10.76 -1.27
C TYR A 157 15.59 9.89 -1.42
N GLN A 158 16.71 10.45 -1.91
CA GLN A 158 17.94 9.68 -2.15
C GLN A 158 18.54 9.05 -0.88
N TYR A 159 18.12 9.52 0.30
CA TYR A 159 18.59 9.03 1.59
C TYR A 159 17.60 8.08 2.30
N GLU A 160 16.44 7.80 1.70
CA GLU A 160 15.47 6.84 2.22
C GLU A 160 16.06 5.42 2.29
N ASP A 161 15.47 4.59 3.15
CA ASP A 161 15.76 3.16 3.13
C ASP A 161 15.37 2.58 1.76
N PHE A 162 16.24 1.77 1.15
CA PHE A 162 16.01 1.24 -0.19
C PHE A 162 14.71 0.43 -0.30
N ARG A 163 14.21 -0.12 0.83
CA ARG A 163 12.94 -0.86 0.93
C ARG A 163 11.71 0.06 0.90
N LEU A 164 11.82 1.33 1.29
CA LEU A 164 10.74 2.32 1.13
C LEU A 164 10.60 2.78 -0.32
N LEU A 165 11.69 2.73 -1.09
CA LEU A 165 11.70 3.05 -2.52
C LEU A 165 11.23 1.87 -3.40
N ALA A 166 11.24 0.64 -2.88
CA ALA A 166 10.97 -0.56 -3.66
C ALA A 166 9.51 -0.65 -4.16
N PRO A 167 8.48 -0.30 -3.37
CA PRO A 167 7.11 -0.18 -3.85
C PRO A 167 7.00 0.78 -5.04
N VAL A 168 7.66 1.93 -4.96
CA VAL A 168 7.68 2.94 -6.04
C VAL A 168 8.44 2.42 -7.26
N MET A 169 9.55 1.69 -7.10
CA MET A 169 10.22 1.03 -8.22
C MET A 169 9.30 0.03 -8.93
N ALA A 170 8.55 -0.77 -8.18
CA ALA A 170 7.59 -1.70 -8.75
C ALA A 170 6.47 -0.99 -9.52
N HIS A 171 6.02 0.16 -9.02
CA HIS A 171 5.06 1.05 -9.69
C HIS A 171 5.61 1.59 -11.01
N GLU A 172 6.76 2.29 -10.98
CA GLU A 172 7.27 2.99 -12.17
C GLU A 172 7.58 2.06 -13.34
N VAL A 173 8.01 0.83 -13.06
CA VAL A 173 8.30 -0.18 -14.10
C VAL A 173 7.04 -0.62 -14.86
N LEU A 174 5.85 -0.38 -14.31
CA LEU A 174 4.59 -0.68 -14.99
C LEU A 174 4.21 0.39 -16.02
N HIS A 175 4.76 1.61 -15.94
CA HIS A 175 4.56 2.65 -16.93
C HIS A 175 5.45 2.40 -18.15
N ARG A 176 4.83 1.98 -19.26
CA ARG A 176 5.52 1.58 -20.50
C ARG A 176 5.41 2.59 -21.63
N ASP A 177 4.67 3.67 -21.39
CA ASP A 177 4.57 4.84 -22.24
C ASP A 177 4.42 6.10 -21.34
N LEU A 178 3.97 7.21 -21.93
CA LEU A 178 3.73 8.47 -21.21
C LEU A 178 2.23 8.74 -20.96
N LEU A 179 1.37 7.80 -21.32
CA LEU A 179 -0.08 7.93 -21.17
C LEU A 179 -0.45 7.50 -19.75
N GLY A 180 -0.56 8.46 -18.84
CA GLY A 180 -1.09 8.18 -17.50
C GLY A 180 -2.62 8.13 -17.51
N GLY A 181 -3.19 7.08 -16.92
CA GLY A 181 -4.64 6.95 -16.67
C GLY A 181 -4.96 6.80 -15.18
N LYS A 182 -6.18 7.17 -14.76
CA LYS A 182 -6.63 6.96 -13.37
C LYS A 182 -6.81 5.47 -13.04
N LYS A 183 -7.31 4.66 -13.98
CA LYS A 183 -7.35 3.18 -13.86
C LYS A 183 -5.94 2.59 -13.70
N GLU A 184 -4.99 3.07 -14.49
CA GLU A 184 -3.59 2.69 -14.37
C GLU A 184 -3.07 3.02 -12.97
N GLY A 185 -3.26 4.27 -12.51
CA GLY A 185 -2.94 4.70 -11.15
C GLY A 185 -3.52 3.79 -10.06
N ALA A 186 -4.81 3.43 -10.17
CA ALA A 186 -5.47 2.55 -9.20
C ALA A 186 -4.88 1.12 -9.21
N VAL A 187 -4.62 0.55 -10.39
CA VAL A 187 -3.98 -0.77 -10.52
C VAL A 187 -2.57 -0.76 -9.95
N VAL A 188 -1.72 0.19 -10.34
CA VAL A 188 -0.33 0.24 -9.88
C VAL A 188 -0.23 0.52 -8.38
N ALA A 189 -1.03 1.44 -7.83
CA ALA A 189 -1.09 1.69 -6.39
C ALA A 189 -1.58 0.48 -5.61
N SER A 190 -2.57 -0.25 -6.14
CA SER A 190 -3.03 -1.47 -5.48
C SER A 190 -1.93 -2.54 -5.34
N ILE A 191 -0.97 -2.59 -6.27
CA ILE A 191 0.18 -3.49 -6.23
C ILE A 191 1.28 -2.89 -5.34
N GLN A 192 1.56 -1.59 -5.48
CA GLN A 192 2.53 -0.84 -4.68
C GLN A 192 2.30 -1.03 -3.18
N SER A 193 1.08 -0.77 -2.71
CA SER A 193 0.71 -0.95 -1.29
C SER A 193 0.93 -2.39 -0.79
N LEU A 194 0.71 -3.41 -1.63
CA LEU A 194 0.97 -4.81 -1.27
C LEU A 194 2.47 -5.13 -1.22
N VAL A 195 3.28 -4.57 -2.12
CA VAL A 195 4.75 -4.66 -2.03
C VAL A 195 5.24 -4.02 -0.74
N TYR A 196 4.76 -2.82 -0.40
CA TYR A 196 5.13 -2.14 0.83
C TYR A 196 4.76 -2.96 2.08
N ALA A 197 3.55 -3.52 2.11
CA ALA A 197 3.10 -4.40 3.19
C ALA A 197 4.01 -5.62 3.41
N GLN A 198 4.53 -6.24 2.35
CA GLN A 198 5.49 -7.35 2.47
C GLN A 198 6.79 -6.88 3.17
N PHE A 199 7.32 -5.71 2.81
CA PHE A 199 8.50 -5.14 3.46
C PHE A 199 8.24 -4.77 4.93
N VAL A 200 7.07 -4.22 5.25
CA VAL A 200 6.70 -3.84 6.63
C VAL A 200 6.54 -5.07 7.52
N LEU A 201 5.94 -6.17 7.02
CA LEU A 201 5.87 -7.44 7.77
C LEU A 201 7.26 -8.00 8.09
N GLU A 202 8.20 -7.87 7.17
CA GLU A 202 9.58 -8.30 7.35
C GLU A 202 10.38 -7.34 8.25
N THR A 203 10.14 -6.03 8.14
CA THR A 203 10.87 -4.99 8.86
C THR A 203 9.89 -3.91 9.37
N PRO A 204 9.25 -4.13 10.53
CA PRO A 204 8.24 -3.21 11.07
C PRO A 204 8.73 -1.78 11.30
N SER A 205 10.02 -1.58 11.55
CA SER A 205 10.61 -0.25 11.74
C SER A 205 10.55 0.64 10.50
N LEU A 206 10.25 0.09 9.32
CA LEU A 206 10.03 0.89 8.10
C LEU A 206 8.78 1.78 8.23
N ALA A 207 7.71 1.28 8.85
CA ALA A 207 6.48 2.05 9.06
C ALA A 207 6.64 3.16 10.11
N THR A 208 7.59 3.00 11.04
CA THR A 208 7.79 3.92 12.16
C THR A 208 9.03 4.81 12.02
N SER A 209 9.66 4.83 10.83
CA SER A 209 10.84 5.66 10.58
C SER A 209 10.53 7.16 10.58
N GLY A 210 9.26 7.55 10.42
CA GLY A 210 8.80 8.93 10.44
C GLY A 210 9.18 9.76 9.21
N THR A 211 9.83 9.15 8.22
CA THR A 211 10.22 9.84 6.98
C THR A 211 9.01 10.15 6.12
N ALA A 212 9.10 11.18 5.29
CA ALA A 212 8.04 11.57 4.36
C ALA A 212 7.56 10.37 3.53
N LEU A 213 8.48 9.59 2.96
CA LEU A 213 8.13 8.43 2.14
C LEU A 213 7.52 7.28 2.95
N ALA A 214 7.94 7.08 4.20
CA ALA A 214 7.30 6.08 5.06
C ALA A 214 5.84 6.46 5.37
N ARG A 215 5.57 7.73 5.64
CA ARG A 215 4.23 8.23 5.94
C ARG A 215 3.29 8.21 4.74
N ASP A 216 3.80 8.52 3.56
CA ASP A 216 3.09 8.37 2.29
C ASP A 216 2.68 6.90 2.07
N ASN A 217 3.65 5.98 2.11
CA ASN A 217 3.39 4.54 1.99
C ASN A 217 2.46 3.98 3.09
N ASN A 218 2.58 4.44 4.34
CA ASN A 218 1.68 4.07 5.44
C ASN A 218 0.24 4.51 5.17
N THR A 219 0.06 5.69 4.59
CA THR A 219 -1.25 6.26 4.29
C THR A 219 -1.94 5.43 3.20
N GLU A 220 -1.23 5.10 2.13
CA GLU A 220 -1.75 4.23 1.09
C GLU A 220 -2.02 2.80 1.60
N LEU A 221 -1.14 2.26 2.46
CA LEU A 221 -1.37 0.94 3.06
C LEU A 221 -2.54 0.94 4.05
N MET A 222 -2.74 2.02 4.81
CA MET A 222 -3.92 2.17 5.66
C MET A 222 -5.20 2.19 4.83
N ALA A 223 -5.23 2.98 3.74
CA ALA A 223 -6.33 2.99 2.79
C ALA A 223 -6.63 1.58 2.30
N ARG A 224 -5.56 0.84 1.93
CA ARG A 224 -5.69 -0.53 1.44
C ARG A 224 -6.23 -1.47 2.50
N ILE A 225 -5.67 -1.43 3.72
CA ILE A 225 -6.10 -2.26 4.84
C ILE A 225 -7.56 -1.98 5.17
N ASN A 226 -8.00 -0.73 5.24
CA ASN A 226 -9.36 -0.34 5.61
C ASN A 226 -10.40 -0.47 4.49
N SER A 227 -9.97 -0.72 3.26
CA SER A 227 -10.85 -1.07 2.14
C SER A 227 -11.11 -2.59 2.19
N ARG A 228 -12.12 -3.01 2.95
CA ARG A 228 -12.51 -4.42 3.17
C ARG A 228 -14.02 -4.62 3.01
N ASP A 229 -14.43 -5.84 2.67
CA ASP A 229 -15.84 -6.24 2.75
C ASP A 229 -16.26 -6.74 4.15
N ALA A 230 -17.55 -7.01 4.33
CA ALA A 230 -18.13 -7.52 5.58
C ALA A 230 -17.58 -8.89 6.02
N THR A 231 -16.84 -9.58 5.14
CA THR A 231 -16.14 -10.82 5.45
C THR A 231 -14.68 -10.59 5.85
N GLY A 232 -14.22 -9.33 5.93
CA GLY A 232 -12.87 -8.95 6.29
C GLY A 232 -11.85 -9.09 5.15
N LYS A 233 -12.29 -9.36 3.91
CA LYS A 233 -11.40 -9.48 2.75
C LYS A 233 -11.06 -8.11 2.19
N LEU A 234 -9.81 -7.90 1.78
CA LEU A 234 -9.40 -6.68 1.07
C LEU A 234 -10.20 -6.49 -0.22
N ARG A 235 -10.62 -5.25 -0.47
CA ARG A 235 -11.37 -4.80 -1.65
C ARG A 235 -10.81 -3.48 -2.15
N LEU A 236 -11.02 -3.17 -3.42
CA LEU A 236 -10.73 -1.88 -4.01
C LEU A 236 -11.96 -0.96 -3.93
N PHE A 237 -13.15 -1.50 -4.20
CA PHE A 237 -14.40 -0.72 -4.36
C PHE A 237 -15.36 -0.88 -3.18
N THR A 238 -14.86 -1.32 -2.03
CA THR A 238 -15.70 -1.54 -0.86
C THR A 238 -14.89 -1.31 0.41
N SER A 239 -15.48 -0.59 1.34
CA SER A 239 -15.05 -0.55 2.72
C SER A 239 -16.25 -0.88 3.61
N THR A 240 -16.03 -1.61 4.71
CA THR A 240 -16.99 -1.83 5.79
C THR A 240 -17.23 -0.55 6.57
N SER A 241 -17.60 0.53 5.88
CA SER A 241 -18.23 1.67 6.50
C SER A 241 -19.59 1.20 7.00
N GLY A 242 -19.75 1.10 8.33
CA GLY A 242 -21.06 0.88 8.92
C GLY A 242 -22.01 1.93 8.37
N SER A 243 -23.22 1.52 7.95
CA SER A 243 -24.26 2.37 7.36
C SER A 243 -24.89 3.40 8.33
N GLY A 244 -24.12 3.89 9.31
CA GLY A 244 -24.56 4.86 10.30
C GLY A 244 -24.00 6.27 10.03
N ALA A 245 -24.55 7.26 10.73
CA ALA A 245 -24.13 8.67 10.69
C ALA A 245 -22.66 8.92 11.08
N ASN A 246 -21.96 7.90 11.58
CA ASN A 246 -20.53 7.88 11.88
C ASN A 246 -19.74 7.05 10.84
N CYS A 247 -20.18 7.04 9.58
CA CYS A 247 -19.49 6.40 8.46
C CYS A 247 -18.06 6.97 8.35
N CYS A 248 -17.11 6.23 8.91
CA CYS A 248 -15.70 6.50 8.74
C CYS A 248 -15.31 5.88 7.39
N GLY A 249 -14.89 6.71 6.43
CA GLY A 249 -14.20 6.22 5.24
C GLY A 249 -12.92 5.44 5.61
N ILE A 250 -12.11 5.09 4.62
CA ILE A 250 -10.86 4.33 4.82
C ILE A 250 -9.83 5.05 5.70
N PHE A 251 -10.04 6.35 5.98
CA PHE A 251 -9.29 7.15 6.94
C PHE A 251 -10.18 7.64 8.11
N PRO A 252 -10.46 6.79 9.11
CA PRO A 252 -11.31 7.19 10.23
C PRO A 252 -10.72 8.37 11.00
N ARG A 253 -11.54 9.39 11.29
CA ARG A 253 -11.14 10.67 11.92
C ARG A 253 -10.23 11.55 11.05
N GLY A 254 -10.03 11.20 9.77
CA GLY A 254 -9.31 12.00 8.78
C GLY A 254 -10.20 12.43 7.63
N ALA A 255 -9.59 12.68 6.48
CA ALA A 255 -10.29 12.97 5.23
C ALA A 255 -11.24 11.83 4.84
N PHE A 256 -12.46 12.18 4.43
CA PHE A 256 -13.43 11.17 3.99
C PHE A 256 -13.09 10.65 2.58
N VAL A 257 -12.81 9.35 2.49
CA VAL A 257 -12.66 8.60 1.23
C VAL A 257 -13.36 7.25 1.41
N PRO A 258 -14.35 6.88 0.57
CA PRO A 258 -15.21 5.73 0.84
C PRO A 258 -14.50 4.38 0.73
N ASP A 259 -13.57 4.23 -0.22
CA ASP A 259 -12.80 3.01 -0.48
C ASP A 259 -11.49 3.34 -1.19
N PHE A 260 -10.63 2.33 -1.41
CA PHE A 260 -9.32 2.55 -2.01
C PHE A 260 -9.40 3.10 -3.45
N ALA A 261 -10.35 2.64 -4.26
CA ALA A 261 -10.49 3.08 -5.65
C ALA A 261 -10.89 4.56 -5.74
N ALA A 262 -11.66 5.05 -4.78
CA ALA A 262 -12.07 6.46 -4.71
C ALA A 262 -10.90 7.47 -4.58
N LEU A 263 -9.68 7.03 -4.22
CA LEU A 263 -8.47 7.86 -4.29
C LEU A 263 -8.12 8.28 -5.73
N PHE A 264 -8.64 7.55 -6.73
CA PHE A 264 -8.34 7.74 -8.14
C PHE A 264 -9.56 8.23 -8.94
N GLU A 265 -10.70 8.49 -8.28
CA GLU A 265 -11.92 8.88 -8.97
C GLU A 265 -11.89 10.32 -9.51
N PRO A 266 -12.60 10.60 -10.61
CA PRO A 266 -13.27 9.61 -11.47
C PRO A 266 -12.24 8.78 -12.26
N LEU A 267 -12.43 7.46 -12.35
CA LEU A 267 -11.49 6.55 -13.04
C LEU A 267 -11.39 6.80 -14.56
N GLY A 268 -12.41 7.45 -15.14
CA GLY A 268 -12.50 7.74 -16.57
C GLY A 268 -12.69 6.50 -17.43
N ASP A 269 -12.77 6.70 -18.75
CA ASP A 269 -13.00 5.62 -19.73
C ASP A 269 -11.72 5.13 -20.43
N SER A 270 -10.58 5.77 -20.17
CA SER A 270 -9.31 5.42 -20.80
C SER A 270 -8.79 4.09 -20.25
N ASN A 271 -8.65 3.10 -21.13
CA ASN A 271 -7.95 1.86 -20.86
C ASN A 271 -6.56 1.93 -21.49
N ASN A 272 -5.52 1.68 -20.71
CA ASN A 272 -4.15 1.66 -21.20
C ASN A 272 -3.66 0.21 -21.35
N PRO A 273 -2.89 -0.12 -22.41
CA PRO A 273 -2.35 -1.46 -22.58
C PRO A 273 -1.42 -1.81 -21.41
N GLY A 274 -1.55 -3.02 -20.89
CA GLY A 274 -0.66 -3.53 -19.87
C GLY A 274 0.61 -4.14 -20.44
N SER A 275 1.36 -4.83 -19.58
CA SER A 275 2.58 -5.53 -19.96
C SER A 275 2.58 -6.98 -19.46
N SER A 276 3.50 -7.79 -19.99
CA SER A 276 3.74 -9.13 -19.46
C SER A 276 4.19 -9.09 -18.00
N PHE A 277 4.81 -8.00 -17.53
CA PHE A 277 5.18 -7.81 -16.13
C PHE A 277 3.96 -7.48 -15.26
N LEU A 278 3.04 -6.63 -15.74
CA LEU A 278 1.75 -6.39 -15.06
C LEU A 278 1.00 -7.71 -14.89
N LYS A 279 0.87 -8.51 -15.95
CA LYS A 279 0.22 -9.83 -15.90
C LYS A 279 0.84 -10.75 -14.85
N GLN A 280 2.17 -10.75 -14.72
CA GLN A 280 2.88 -11.54 -13.71
C GLN A 280 2.67 -10.99 -12.29
N MET A 281 2.67 -9.67 -12.09
CA MET A 281 2.38 -9.08 -10.78
C MET A 281 0.93 -9.35 -10.35
N VAL A 282 -0.04 -9.20 -11.26
CA VAL A 282 -1.43 -9.56 -11.00
C VAL A 282 -1.54 -11.05 -10.66
N ARG A 283 -0.85 -11.93 -11.38
CA ARG A 283 -0.76 -13.37 -11.03
C ARG A 283 -0.26 -13.59 -9.61
N ASN A 284 0.78 -12.86 -9.19
CA ASN A 284 1.33 -12.94 -7.84
C ASN A 284 0.33 -12.46 -6.78
N VAL A 285 -0.50 -11.48 -7.11
CA VAL A 285 -1.55 -10.96 -6.21
C VAL A 285 -2.73 -11.92 -6.08
N VAL A 286 -3.24 -12.46 -7.19
CA VAL A 286 -4.46 -13.28 -7.19
C VAL A 286 -4.22 -14.77 -6.97
N GLY A 287 -2.96 -15.21 -7.10
CA GLY A 287 -2.53 -16.59 -6.94
C GLY A 287 -2.66 -17.44 -8.21
N SER A 288 -1.95 -18.56 -8.23
CA SER A 288 -1.87 -19.47 -9.39
C SER A 288 -3.20 -20.14 -9.75
N GLY A 289 -4.11 -20.32 -8.78
CA GLY A 289 -5.42 -20.95 -8.99
C GLY A 289 -6.45 -20.08 -9.69
N VAL A 290 -6.16 -18.81 -9.99
CA VAL A 290 -7.07 -17.91 -10.72
C VAL A 290 -6.67 -17.86 -12.19
N THR A 291 -7.61 -18.15 -13.10
CA THR A 291 -7.37 -18.01 -14.54
C THR A 291 -7.30 -16.54 -14.90
N LEU A 292 -6.17 -16.11 -15.46
CA LEU A 292 -6.02 -14.75 -15.97
C LEU A 292 -6.46 -14.68 -17.44
N PRO A 293 -7.00 -13.52 -17.87
CA PRO A 293 -7.23 -13.25 -19.29
C PRO A 293 -5.93 -13.31 -20.11
N GLN A 294 -6.08 -13.37 -21.44
CA GLN A 294 -4.94 -13.41 -22.36
C GLN A 294 -4.08 -12.15 -22.25
N THR A 295 -4.71 -10.98 -22.20
CA THR A 295 -4.09 -9.71 -21.83
C THR A 295 -4.54 -9.30 -20.43
N VAL A 296 -3.67 -8.61 -19.71
CA VAL A 296 -4.00 -7.93 -18.45
C VAL A 296 -3.59 -6.50 -18.67
N ASP A 297 -4.58 -5.62 -18.75
CA ASP A 297 -4.45 -4.22 -19.14
C ASP A 297 -4.84 -3.30 -17.97
N PHE A 298 -4.60 -2.00 -18.09
CA PHE A 298 -5.05 -1.02 -17.08
C PHE A 298 -6.51 -0.64 -17.33
N ASP A 299 -7.40 -1.59 -17.05
CA ASP A 299 -8.83 -1.51 -17.32
C ASP A 299 -9.70 -1.97 -16.13
N ASP A 300 -11.02 -1.93 -16.31
CA ASP A 300 -11.97 -2.33 -15.28
C ASP A 300 -11.89 -3.83 -14.98
N ASN A 301 -11.54 -4.67 -15.96
CA ASN A 301 -11.42 -6.11 -15.76
C ASN A 301 -10.27 -6.43 -14.81
N THR A 302 -9.13 -5.77 -14.97
CA THR A 302 -7.99 -5.93 -14.05
C THR A 302 -8.32 -5.39 -12.67
N LEU A 303 -9.01 -4.25 -12.56
CA LEU A 303 -9.47 -3.74 -11.27
C LEU A 303 -10.44 -4.70 -10.57
N LEU A 304 -11.45 -5.24 -11.27
CA LEU A 304 -12.40 -6.22 -10.71
C LEU A 304 -11.70 -7.53 -10.30
N LEU A 305 -10.72 -7.97 -11.10
CA LEU A 305 -9.91 -9.13 -10.79
C LEU A 305 -9.12 -8.92 -9.49
N LEU A 306 -8.46 -7.77 -9.36
CA LEU A 306 -7.73 -7.37 -8.15
C LEU A 306 -8.65 -7.09 -6.97
N ASP A 307 -9.87 -6.63 -7.18
CA ASP A 307 -10.86 -6.44 -6.10
C ASP A 307 -11.25 -7.80 -5.49
N SER A 308 -11.56 -8.78 -6.32
CA SER A 308 -12.19 -10.03 -5.88
C SER A 308 -11.23 -11.11 -5.39
N ASN A 309 -9.98 -11.15 -5.87
CA ASN A 309 -9.15 -12.36 -5.81
C ASN A 309 -7.83 -12.26 -5.03
N GLN A 310 -7.60 -11.22 -4.24
CA GLN A 310 -6.31 -11.01 -3.55
C GLN A 310 -6.01 -12.13 -2.53
N LYS A 311 -4.80 -12.69 -2.61
CA LYS A 311 -4.35 -13.80 -1.73
C LYS A 311 -2.95 -13.58 -1.17
N VAL A 312 -2.47 -12.35 -1.15
CA VAL A 312 -1.08 -12.02 -0.74
C VAL A 312 -0.87 -12.23 0.76
N PHE A 313 -1.89 -11.93 1.57
CA PHE A 313 -1.79 -11.95 3.03
C PHE A 313 -2.84 -12.85 3.67
N THR A 314 -2.45 -13.51 4.77
CA THR A 314 -3.40 -14.14 5.69
C THR A 314 -4.08 -13.08 6.55
N ASN A 315 -5.23 -13.43 7.16
CA ASN A 315 -5.92 -12.54 8.08
C ASN A 315 -5.02 -12.07 9.23
N ALA A 316 -4.22 -12.98 9.79
CA ALA A 316 -3.27 -12.66 10.86
C ALA A 316 -2.19 -11.67 10.42
N GLN A 317 -1.72 -11.77 9.17
CA GLN A 317 -0.78 -10.80 8.61
C GLN A 317 -1.42 -9.41 8.42
N LEU A 318 -2.68 -9.33 7.98
CA LEU A 318 -3.39 -8.06 7.85
C LEU A 318 -3.61 -7.37 9.20
N VAL A 319 -4.03 -8.13 10.23
CA VAL A 319 -4.15 -7.59 11.59
C VAL A 319 -2.78 -7.14 12.11
N ARG A 320 -1.73 -7.94 11.89
CA ARG A 320 -0.36 -7.55 12.27
C ARG A 320 0.10 -6.27 11.56
N LEU A 321 -0.22 -6.09 10.28
CA LEU A 321 0.07 -4.86 9.54
C LEU A 321 -0.65 -3.67 10.17
N ALA A 322 -1.95 -3.82 10.48
CA ALA A 322 -2.72 -2.79 11.17
C ALA A 322 -2.07 -2.40 12.51
N THR A 323 -1.62 -3.39 13.30
CA THR A 323 -0.88 -3.14 14.55
C THR A 323 0.46 -2.42 14.33
N ILE A 324 1.24 -2.79 13.29
CA ILE A 324 2.50 -2.12 12.97
C ILE A 324 2.27 -0.65 12.60
N LEU A 325 1.18 -0.36 11.89
CA LEU A 325 0.72 0.99 11.55
C LEU A 325 0.03 1.72 12.73
N LYS A 326 0.03 1.14 13.93
CA LYS A 326 -0.63 1.68 15.12
C LYS A 326 -2.12 1.99 14.90
N LEU A 327 -2.82 1.15 14.13
CA LEU A 327 -4.27 1.24 13.98
C LEU A 327 -4.96 0.53 15.15
N ASP A 328 -6.06 1.10 15.65
CA ASP A 328 -6.84 0.49 16.73
C ASP A 328 -7.65 -0.69 16.19
N THR A 329 -7.17 -1.90 16.50
CA THR A 329 -7.83 -3.16 16.16
C THR A 329 -8.63 -3.72 17.34
N SER A 330 -8.79 -2.96 18.42
CA SER A 330 -9.58 -3.38 19.57
C SER A 330 -11.05 -3.48 19.18
N PRO A 331 -11.80 -4.48 19.68
CA PRO A 331 -13.24 -4.50 19.50
C PRO A 331 -13.85 -3.16 19.89
N GLN A 332 -14.52 -2.50 18.95
CA GLN A 332 -15.37 -1.37 19.30
C GLN A 332 -16.41 -1.90 20.28
N ALA A 333 -16.24 -1.60 21.57
CA ALA A 333 -17.24 -1.91 22.57
C ALA A 333 -18.56 -1.35 22.04
N ALA A 334 -19.64 -2.15 22.08
CA ALA A 334 -20.99 -1.81 21.63
C ALA A 334 -21.64 -0.71 22.49
N THR A 335 -20.92 0.40 22.67
CA THR A 335 -21.13 1.42 23.70
C THR A 335 -22.14 2.47 23.26
N ALA A 336 -22.70 2.34 22.05
CA ALA A 336 -23.61 3.34 21.48
C ALA A 336 -25.10 3.04 21.69
N GLN A 337 -25.50 1.85 22.17
CA GLN A 337 -26.93 1.55 22.38
C GLN A 337 -27.47 1.87 23.78
N HIS A 338 -26.63 2.17 24.77
CA HIS A 338 -27.11 2.49 26.13
C HIS A 338 -27.22 3.98 26.46
N ARG A 339 -26.46 4.88 25.80
CA ARG A 339 -26.52 6.32 26.13
C ARG A 339 -27.75 7.05 25.58
N THR A 340 -28.44 6.50 24.58
CA THR A 340 -29.68 7.11 24.06
C THR A 340 -30.94 6.64 24.78
N GLN A 341 -30.86 5.60 25.62
CA GLN A 341 -31.99 5.14 26.44
C GLN A 341 -32.13 5.87 27.77
N GLU A 342 -31.07 6.49 28.29
CA GLU A 342 -31.15 7.29 29.54
C GLU A 342 -31.50 8.77 29.29
N ALA A 343 -31.39 9.27 28.06
CA ALA A 343 -31.70 10.67 27.74
C ALA A 343 -33.19 10.94 27.41
N THR A 344 -34.04 9.91 27.30
CA THR A 344 -35.48 10.04 27.00
C THR A 344 -36.40 9.92 28.22
N THR A 345 -35.85 9.86 29.45
CA THR A 345 -36.65 9.80 30.70
C THR A 345 -36.53 11.04 31.58
N ALA A 346 -36.13 12.18 31.03
CA ALA A 346 -36.14 13.45 31.74
C ALA A 346 -37.11 14.46 31.07
N GLU A 347 -38.21 14.72 31.79
CA GLU A 347 -39.10 15.89 31.71
C GLU A 347 -39.94 16.10 30.44
N GLN A 348 -41.15 15.51 30.47
CA GLN A 348 -42.31 16.16 29.86
C GLN A 348 -42.64 17.44 30.66
N PRO A 349 -42.67 18.64 30.05
CA PRO A 349 -43.25 19.80 30.69
C PRO A 349 -44.78 19.65 30.72
N VAL A 350 -45.34 19.75 31.92
CA VAL A 350 -46.78 19.87 32.18
C VAL A 350 -47.30 21.14 31.49
N PRO A 351 -48.35 21.08 30.64
CA PRO A 351 -48.95 22.29 30.12
C PRO A 351 -49.73 22.99 31.24
N SER A 352 -49.26 24.16 31.69
CA SER A 352 -50.04 25.01 32.57
C SER A 352 -51.07 25.78 31.76
N SER A 353 -52.33 25.51 32.08
CA SER A 353 -53.49 26.33 31.73
C SER A 353 -53.29 27.77 32.21
N GLN A 354 -53.43 28.76 31.32
CA GLN A 354 -54.01 30.06 31.68
C GLN A 354 -54.54 30.79 30.45
N GLU A 355 -55.86 30.98 30.46
CA GLU A 355 -56.63 31.96 29.70
C GLU A 355 -56.20 33.40 30.06
N ILE A 356 -56.47 34.38 29.18
CA ILE A 356 -57.16 35.68 29.45
C ILE A 356 -56.82 36.75 28.39
N PHE A 357 -57.87 37.22 27.66
CA PHE A 357 -58.19 38.55 27.07
C PHE A 357 -57.15 39.28 26.18
N GLY A 358 -57.45 40.07 25.14
CA GLY A 358 -58.67 40.69 24.60
C GLY A 358 -58.25 41.85 23.65
N ALA A 359 -59.10 42.15 22.66
CA ALA A 359 -59.24 43.36 21.82
C ALA A 359 -58.08 44.39 21.66
N GLU A 360 -57.70 44.71 20.42
CA GLU A 360 -58.31 45.75 19.55
C GLU A 360 -58.02 45.48 18.07
#